data_AF-A0A6C0KQU3-F1
#
_entry.id   AF-A0A6C0KQU3-F1
#
_cell.length_a   1.000
_cell.length_b   1.000
_cell.length_c   1.000
_cell.angle_alpha   90.00
_cell.angle_beta   90.00
_cell.angle_gamma   90.00
#
_symmetry.space_group_name_H-M   'P 1'
#
loop_
_entity.id
_entity.type
_entity.pdbx_description
1 polymer ?
#
loop_
_entity_poly.entity_id
_entity_poly.type
_entity_poly.pdbx_seq_one_letter_code
_entity_poly.pdbx_strand_id
1 'polypeptide(L)'
;MSRGSATKGWAKEKPSQKERTEMLRKCGTKCFLGPKKSFPICTRKTCKINRRGVQSAYIRAREWKHTTVAKKAKKLLRKTLKK
;
A
#
# COMPACT_ATOMS: atom_id res chain seq x y z
N MET A 1 -1.33 21.49 15.35
CA MET A 1 -0.38 20.95 14.33
C MET A 1 -1.10 20.03 13.36
N SER A 2 -1.49 20.54 12.18
CA SER A 2 -2.06 19.71 11.12
C SER A 2 -0.97 18.83 10.52
N ARG A 3 -0.78 17.63 11.10
CA ARG A 3 0.11 16.61 10.53
C ARG A 3 -0.39 16.33 9.12
N GLY A 4 0.31 16.86 8.10
CA GLY A 4 -0.02 16.61 6.71
C GLY A 4 -0.28 15.13 6.52
N SER A 5 -1.42 14.79 5.89
CA SER A 5 -1.92 13.41 5.87
C SER A 5 -0.78 12.45 5.50
N ALA A 6 -0.59 11.36 6.24
CA ALA A 6 0.56 10.45 6.06
C ALA A 6 0.56 9.75 4.68
N THR A 7 -0.47 9.99 3.88
CA THR A 7 -0.66 9.58 2.48
C THR A 7 -0.47 10.74 1.48
N LYS A 8 -0.10 11.95 1.92
CA LYS A 8 0.14 13.12 1.05
C LYS A 8 1.23 12.77 0.03
N GLY A 9 0.91 12.91 -1.26
CA GLY A 9 1.78 12.50 -2.38
C GLY A 9 1.57 11.07 -2.89
N TRP A 10 0.93 10.19 -2.11
CA TRP A 10 0.65 8.81 -2.54
C TRP A 10 -0.21 8.76 -3.80
N ALA A 11 -1.10 9.72 -4.01
CA ALA A 11 -1.91 9.79 -5.23
C ALA A 11 -1.08 9.92 -6.52
N LYS A 12 0.12 10.51 -6.46
CA LYS A 12 1.06 10.63 -7.59
C LYS A 12 1.97 9.40 -7.73
N GLU A 13 2.27 8.75 -6.61
CA GLU A 13 3.17 7.58 -6.54
C GLU A 13 2.44 6.24 -6.71
N LYS A 14 1.12 6.20 -6.48
CA LYS A 14 0.32 4.97 -6.58
C LYS A 14 0.31 4.47 -8.03
N PRO A 15 0.32 3.15 -8.24
CA PRO A 15 0.11 2.58 -9.56
C PRO A 15 -1.33 2.79 -10.04
N SER A 16 -1.46 3.17 -11.31
CA SER A 16 -2.71 3.20 -12.08
C SER A 16 -3.24 1.78 -12.32
N GLN A 17 -4.47 1.65 -12.84
CA GLN A 17 -5.11 0.33 -13.01
C GLN A 17 -4.37 -0.59 -13.98
N LYS A 18 -3.84 -0.03 -15.08
CA LYS A 18 -2.97 -0.76 -16.03
C LYS A 18 -1.67 -1.17 -15.33
N GLU A 19 -0.99 -0.23 -14.68
CA GLU A 19 0.26 -0.50 -13.95
C GLU A 19 0.09 -1.53 -12.83
N ARG A 20 -1.05 -1.55 -12.12
CA ARG A 20 -1.33 -2.58 -11.12
C ARG A 20 -1.41 -3.98 -11.72
N THR A 21 -1.89 -4.10 -12.95
CA THR A 21 -1.98 -5.39 -13.66
C THR A 21 -0.58 -5.88 -14.03
N GLU A 22 0.25 -5.00 -14.57
CA GLU A 22 1.64 -5.31 -14.90
C GLU A 22 2.47 -5.59 -13.65
N MET A 23 2.29 -4.80 -12.59
CA MET A 23 2.98 -5.00 -11.31
C MET A 23 2.52 -6.28 -10.60
N LEU A 24 1.27 -6.70 -10.78
CA LEU A 24 0.83 -8.00 -10.28
C LEU A 24 1.56 -9.14 -11.02
N ARG A 25 1.78 -9.01 -12.33
CA ARG A 25 2.58 -9.99 -13.10
C ARG A 25 4.06 -9.97 -12.71
N LYS A 26 4.65 -8.78 -12.52
CA LYS A 26 6.09 -8.62 -12.23
C LYS A 26 6.47 -8.85 -10.77
N CYS A 27 5.74 -8.24 -9.84
CA CYS A 27 6.05 -8.23 -8.41
C CYS A 27 5.20 -9.24 -7.60
N GLY A 28 4.09 -9.71 -8.17
CA GLY A 28 3.18 -10.63 -7.49
C GLY A 28 2.51 -10.03 -6.25
N THR A 29 2.12 -10.93 -5.34
CA THR A 29 1.43 -10.63 -4.08
C THR A 29 2.26 -9.83 -3.07
N LYS A 30 3.58 -9.68 -3.31
CA LYS A 30 4.47 -8.88 -2.45
C LYS A 30 4.03 -7.42 -2.36
N CYS A 31 3.48 -6.88 -3.45
CA CYS A 31 3.07 -5.48 -3.56
C CYS A 31 1.59 -5.22 -3.31
N PHE A 32 0.80 -6.27 -3.05
CA PHE A 32 -0.65 -6.19 -2.88
C PHE A 32 -1.06 -6.97 -1.64
N LEU A 33 -1.59 -6.27 -0.63
CA LEU A 33 -1.95 -6.91 0.64
C LEU A 33 -3.35 -7.55 0.66
N GLY A 34 -4.15 -7.34 -0.38
CA GLY A 34 -5.47 -7.94 -0.51
C GLY A 34 -5.65 -8.75 -1.80
N PRO A 35 -6.88 -9.21 -2.08
CA PRO A 35 -7.14 -10.05 -3.23
C PRO A 35 -6.88 -9.30 -4.55
N LYS A 36 -6.30 -10.01 -5.52
CA LYS A 36 -6.00 -9.52 -6.87
C LYS A 36 -5.11 -8.26 -6.85
N LYS A 37 -5.66 -7.12 -7.23
CA LYS A 37 -4.97 -5.83 -7.45
C LYS A 37 -5.27 -4.81 -6.34
N SER A 38 -5.86 -5.27 -5.24
CA SER A 38 -6.34 -4.44 -4.15
C SER A 38 -5.25 -4.16 -3.13
N PHE A 39 -5.29 -2.96 -2.55
CA PHE A 39 -4.32 -2.48 -1.56
C PHE A 39 -2.87 -2.49 -2.06
N PRO A 40 -2.55 -1.67 -3.09
CA PRO A 40 -1.17 -1.51 -3.54
C PRO A 40 -0.34 -0.84 -2.45
N ILE A 41 0.81 -1.45 -2.13
CA ILE A 41 1.77 -0.90 -1.15
C ILE A 41 3.11 -0.53 -1.77
N CYS A 42 3.36 -0.88 -3.04
CA CYS A 42 4.56 -0.53 -3.76
C CYS A 42 4.37 0.71 -4.64
N THR A 43 5.43 1.49 -4.82
CA THR A 43 5.45 2.64 -5.74
C THR A 43 5.28 2.16 -7.18
N ARG A 44 4.56 2.93 -8.02
CA ARG A 44 4.36 2.64 -9.44
C ARG A 44 5.68 2.28 -10.15
N LYS A 45 5.62 1.32 -11.08
CA LYS A 45 6.77 0.82 -11.86
C LYS A 45 7.93 0.25 -11.03
N THR A 46 7.74 0.01 -9.72
CA THR A 46 8.74 -0.60 -8.85
C THR A 46 8.14 -1.72 -8.01
N CYS A 47 8.96 -2.69 -7.59
CA CYS A 47 8.54 -3.69 -6.60
C CYS A 47 8.98 -3.30 -5.17
N LYS A 48 9.16 -1.99 -4.92
CA LYS A 48 9.65 -1.47 -3.64
C LYS A 48 8.49 -1.00 -2.76
N ILE A 49 8.42 -1.52 -1.54
CA ILE A 49 7.40 -1.16 -0.56
C ILE A 49 7.60 0.29 -0.13
N ASN A 50 6.55 1.08 -0.23
CA ASN A 50 6.55 2.49 0.17
C ASN A 50 5.71 2.67 1.43
N ARG A 51 6.28 3.31 2.45
CA ARG A 51 5.61 3.56 3.74
C ARG A 51 4.26 4.27 3.56
N ARG A 52 4.17 5.24 2.63
CA ARG A 52 2.93 5.96 2.31
C ARG A 52 1.88 5.03 1.71
N GLY A 53 2.30 4.09 0.87
CA GLY A 53 1.45 3.06 0.29
C GLY A 53 0.91 2.09 1.32
N VAL A 54 1.76 1.62 2.25
CA VAL A 54 1.31 0.77 3.35
C VAL A 54 0.34 1.53 4.27
N GLN A 55 0.58 2.81 4.55
CA GLN A 55 -0.34 3.65 5.33
C GLN A 55 -1.68 3.83 4.62
N SER A 56 -1.67 4.10 3.32
CA SER A 56 -2.90 4.21 2.53
C SER A 56 -3.67 2.89 2.49
N ALA A 57 -2.96 1.76 2.37
CA ALA A 57 -3.58 0.44 2.41
C ALA A 57 -4.21 0.15 3.78
N TYR A 58 -3.55 0.52 4.88
CA TYR A 58 -4.08 0.40 6.23
C TYR A 58 -5.38 1.21 6.40
N ILE A 59 -5.39 2.48 5.99
CA ILE A 59 -6.56 3.36 6.10
C ILE A 59 -7.73 2.78 5.30
N ARG A 60 -7.52 2.46 4.02
CA ARG A 60 -8.56 1.88 3.15
C ARG A 60 -9.06 0.54 3.68
N ALA A 61 -8.18 -0.31 4.20
CA ALA A 61 -8.58 -1.59 4.77
C ALA A 61 -9.45 -1.43 6.03
N ARG A 62 -9.21 -0.37 6.82
CA ARG A 62 -10.05 -0.02 7.98
C ARG A 62 -11.41 0.52 7.55
N GLU A 63 -11.45 1.41 6.55
CA GLU A 63 -12.70 1.93 5.97
C GLU A 63 -13.59 0.80 5.45
N TRP A 64 -13.01 -0.14 4.70
CA TRP A 64 -13.74 -1.26 4.09
C TRP A 64 -13.87 -2.48 5.01
N LYS A 65 -13.56 -2.34 6.31
CA LYS A 65 -13.65 -3.42 7.32
C LYS A 65 -12.85 -4.69 6.98
N HIS A 66 -11.82 -4.61 6.13
CA HIS A 66 -10.87 -5.69 5.86
C HIS A 66 -9.84 -5.83 6.99
N THR A 67 -10.27 -6.40 8.11
CA THR A 67 -9.47 -6.53 9.34
C THR A 67 -8.14 -7.25 9.12
N THR A 68 -8.11 -8.32 8.32
CA THR A 68 -6.89 -9.08 8.00
C THR A 68 -5.86 -8.24 7.24
N VAL A 69 -6.30 -7.49 6.23
CA VAL A 69 -5.42 -6.59 5.45
C VAL A 69 -4.91 -5.47 6.32
N ALA A 70 -5.77 -4.88 7.16
CA ALA A 70 -5.37 -3.83 8.10
C ALA A 70 -4.32 -4.32 9.11
N LYS A 71 -4.48 -5.53 9.68
CA LYS A 71 -3.48 -6.14 10.57
C LYS A 71 -2.14 -6.35 9.86
N LYS A 72 -2.15 -6.88 8.63
CA LYS A 72 -0.93 -7.06 7.81
C LYS A 72 -0.24 -5.73 7.51
N ALA A 73 -0.99 -4.72 7.07
CA ALA A 73 -0.47 -3.39 6.78
C ALA A 73 0.12 -2.72 8.03
N LYS A 74 -0.55 -2.83 9.19
CA LYS A 74 -0.04 -2.32 10.47
C LYS A 74 1.27 -3.00 10.88
N LYS A 75 1.38 -4.32 10.69
CA LYS A 75 2.63 -5.07 10.95
C LYS A 75 3.76 -4.58 10.06
N LEU A 76 3.49 -4.36 8.77
CA LEU A 76 4.47 -3.83 7.82
C LEU A 76 4.89 -2.40 8.19
N LEU A 77 3.95 -1.50 8.48
CA LEU A 77 4.25 -0.14 8.93
C LEU A 77 5.20 -0.12 10.13
N ARG A 78 4.93 -0.95 11.15
CA ARG A 78 5.81 -1.06 12.33
C ARG A 78 7.22 -1.53 11.97
N LYS A 79 7.35 -2.45 11.00
CA LYS A 79 8.67 -2.88 10.50
C LYS A 79 9.38 -1.78 9.72
N THR A 80 8.65 -1.00 8.92
CA THR A 80 9.23 0.09 8.10
C THR A 80 9.58 1.33 8.91
N LEU A 81 9.03 1.50 10.12
CA LEU A 81 9.33 2.61 11.04
C LEU A 81 10.49 2.33 12.00
N LYS A 82 10.94 1.08 12.11
CA LYS A 82 12.04 0.65 13.00
C LYS A 82 13.41 0.60 12.31
N LYS A 83 13.51 1.13 11.09
CA LYS A 83 14.73 1.14 10.27
C LYS A 83 14.95 2.57 9.78
#